data_AF-A0A0U2L857-F1
#
_entry.id   AF-A0A0U2L857-F1
#
_cell.length_a   1.000
_cell.length_b   1.000
_cell.length_c   1.000
_cell.angle_alpha   90.00
_cell.angle_beta   90.00
_cell.angle_gamma   90.00
#
_symmetry.space_group_name_H-M   'P 1'
#
loop_
_entity.id
_entity.type
_entity.pdbx_description
1 polymer ?
#
loop_
_entity_poly.entity_id
_entity_poly.type
_entity_poly.pdbx_seq_one_letter_code
_entity_poly.pdbx_strand_id
1 'polypeptide(L)'
;TPPTFNSEHEYITLDAALNRSYFSRSLPPIPKNCPTPMGVAGKKVLPDTEAILEKLYKRVEFKADPLNHNIHLPTFAQHFTHMFFKTDHRHGGQFQWGGHGVDASHVYGKDKHVENLLRSFTGGRLKSQMIKGEEYPPYHKKEKS
;
A
#
# COMPACT_ATOMS: atom_id res chain seq x y z
N THR A 1 11.09 9.25 -14.44
CA THR A 1 11.83 10.15 -13.54
C THR A 1 12.40 9.34 -12.40
N PRO A 2 13.74 9.30 -12.21
CA PRO A 2 14.34 8.55 -11.09
C PRO A 2 13.89 9.12 -9.73
N PRO A 3 13.64 8.27 -8.71
CA PRO A 3 13.34 8.75 -7.37
C PRO A 3 14.57 9.39 -6.72
N THR A 4 14.35 10.42 -5.90
CA THR A 4 15.42 11.22 -5.28
C THR A 4 15.68 10.84 -3.83
N PHE A 5 14.63 10.77 -3.01
CA PHE A 5 14.73 10.53 -1.57
C PHE A 5 13.95 9.27 -1.17
N ASN A 6 14.36 8.67 -0.07
CA ASN A 6 13.56 7.68 0.64
C ASN A 6 13.68 7.91 2.15
N SER A 7 13.25 6.96 2.98
CA SER A 7 13.30 7.14 4.45
C SER A 7 14.71 7.06 5.05
N GLU A 8 15.70 6.58 4.29
CA GLU A 8 17.09 6.45 4.74
C GLU A 8 18.02 7.52 4.13
N HIS A 9 17.76 7.92 2.89
CA HIS A 9 18.60 8.86 2.15
C HIS A 9 17.93 10.22 2.00
N GLU A 10 18.55 11.24 2.57
CA GLU A 10 18.10 12.65 2.52
C GLU A 10 18.59 13.39 1.26
N TYR A 11 19.43 12.72 0.45
CA TYR A 11 20.01 13.22 -0.79
C TYR A 11 20.07 12.09 -1.82
N ILE A 12 20.36 12.44 -3.08
CA ILE A 12 20.40 11.47 -4.19
C ILE A 12 21.56 10.49 -3.97
N THR A 13 21.24 9.20 -3.89
CA THR A 13 22.20 8.10 -3.86
C THR A 13 21.84 7.05 -4.89
N LEU A 14 22.82 6.22 -5.27
CA LEU A 14 22.56 5.08 -6.15
C LEU A 14 21.54 4.12 -5.53
N ASP A 15 21.61 3.91 -4.21
CA ASP A 15 20.68 3.07 -3.48
C ASP A 15 19.26 3.66 -3.49
N ALA A 16 19.09 4.95 -3.19
CA ALA A 16 17.78 5.62 -3.26
C ALA A 16 17.16 5.57 -4.66
N ALA A 17 17.99 5.61 -5.72
CA ALA A 17 17.54 5.57 -7.10
C ALA A 17 17.14 4.15 -7.58
N LEU A 18 17.83 3.10 -7.10
CA LEU A 18 17.70 1.73 -7.63
C LEU A 18 16.97 0.76 -6.71
N ASN A 19 16.99 0.97 -5.39
CA ASN A 19 16.38 0.07 -4.44
C ASN A 19 14.86 0.26 -4.40
N ARG A 20 14.16 -0.57 -5.16
CA ARG A 20 12.70 -0.55 -5.27
C ARG A 20 11.99 -1.05 -4.02
N SER A 21 12.68 -1.58 -3.02
CA SER A 21 12.02 -2.04 -1.79
C SER A 21 11.54 -0.88 -0.91
N TYR A 22 12.02 0.34 -1.13
CA TYR A 22 11.57 1.53 -0.41
C TYR A 22 10.43 2.23 -1.13
N PHE A 23 9.52 2.84 -0.37
CA PHE A 23 8.75 3.96 -0.89
C PHE A 23 9.68 5.17 -1.14
N SER A 24 9.55 5.78 -2.31
CA SER A 24 10.18 7.07 -2.58
C SER A 24 9.46 8.19 -1.82
N ARG A 25 10.17 9.27 -1.56
CA ARG A 25 9.63 10.45 -0.87
C ARG A 25 9.80 11.70 -1.71
N SER A 26 8.78 12.54 -1.73
CA SER A 26 8.82 13.85 -2.40
C SER A 26 9.70 14.87 -1.65
N LEU A 27 9.83 14.71 -0.33
CA LEU A 27 10.67 15.53 0.54
C LEU A 27 11.59 14.63 1.38
N PRO A 28 12.81 15.09 1.71
CA PRO A 28 13.71 14.35 2.59
C PRO A 28 13.07 14.14 3.98
N PRO A 29 13.54 13.13 4.75
CA PRO A 29 13.21 13.03 6.16
C PRO A 29 13.70 14.28 6.93
N ILE A 30 13.10 14.49 8.10
CA ILE A 30 13.58 15.50 9.03
C ILE A 30 14.92 15.01 9.59
N PRO A 31 15.99 15.83 9.55
CA PRO A 31 17.29 15.43 10.08
C PRO A 31 17.22 14.99 11.54
N LYS A 32 17.92 13.91 11.87
CA LYS A 32 17.86 13.29 13.21
C LYS A 32 18.37 14.20 14.34
N ASN A 33 19.14 15.24 14.02
CA ASN A 33 19.72 16.20 14.95
C ASN A 33 18.88 17.47 15.12
N CYS A 34 17.66 17.54 14.59
CA CYS A 34 16.77 18.67 14.80
C CYS A 34 16.29 18.78 16.26
N PRO A 35 16.11 20.01 16.80
CA PRO A 35 15.72 20.22 18.20
C PRO A 35 14.27 19.83 18.51
N THR A 36 13.42 19.68 17.49
CA THR A 36 12.03 19.21 17.61
C THR A 36 11.72 18.16 16.55
N PRO A 37 10.68 17.33 16.74
CA PRO A 37 10.25 16.34 15.75
C PRO A 37 9.82 16.92 14.40
N MET A 38 9.57 18.23 14.32
CA MET A 38 9.16 18.95 13.11
C MET A 38 10.25 19.93 12.60
N GLY A 39 11.51 19.71 12.96
CA GLY A 39 12.62 20.60 12.63
C GLY A 39 12.93 21.54 13.79
N VAL A 40 12.73 22.85 13.60
CA VAL A 40 13.05 23.88 14.61
C VAL A 40 11.83 24.45 15.35
N ALA A 41 10.63 24.13 14.89
CA ALA A 41 9.39 24.72 15.38
C ALA A 41 8.53 23.72 16.14
N GLY A 42 7.76 24.23 17.11
CA GLY A 42 6.81 23.44 17.89
C GLY A 42 7.37 22.89 19.19
N LYS A 43 6.61 21.97 19.80
CA LYS A 43 6.98 21.32 21.06
C LYS A 43 7.98 20.19 20.82
N LYS A 44 8.77 19.87 21.85
CA LYS A 44 9.75 18.76 21.81
C LYS A 44 9.12 17.38 21.62
N VAL A 45 7.83 17.23 21.95
CA VAL A 45 7.09 15.97 21.83
C VAL A 45 5.83 16.26 21.01
N LEU A 46 5.57 15.41 20.02
CA LEU A 46 4.33 15.46 19.24
C LEU A 46 3.13 15.16 20.15
N PRO A 47 1.93 15.65 19.83
CA PRO A 47 0.75 15.28 20.60
C PRO A 47 0.50 13.78 20.54
N ASP A 48 -0.10 13.24 21.60
CA ASP A 48 -0.48 11.84 21.66
C ASP A 48 -1.43 11.46 20.51
N THR A 49 -1.10 10.36 19.84
CA THR A 49 -1.83 9.88 18.66
C THR A 49 -3.23 9.41 19.01
N GLU A 50 -3.44 8.80 20.18
CA GLU A 50 -4.76 8.35 20.62
C GLU A 50 -5.67 9.55 20.92
N ALA A 51 -5.14 10.55 21.63
CA ALA A 51 -5.85 11.80 21.87
C ALA A 51 -6.22 12.53 20.57
N ILE A 52 -5.35 12.53 19.55
CA ILE A 52 -5.67 13.09 18.22
C ILE A 52 -6.80 12.31 17.55
N LEU A 53 -6.73 10.98 17.54
CA LEU A 53 -7.72 10.11 16.91
C LEU A 53 -9.11 10.33 17.53
N GLU A 54 -9.19 10.28 18.86
CA GLU A 54 -10.44 10.42 19.61
C GLU A 54 -11.06 11.82 19.48
N LYS A 55 -10.24 12.88 19.50
CA LYS A 55 -10.75 14.27 19.46
C LYS A 55 -11.07 14.77 18.06
N LEU A 56 -10.34 14.32 17.02
CA LEU A 56 -10.41 14.95 15.70
C LEU A 56 -10.93 14.02 14.58
N TYR A 57 -10.63 12.72 14.63
CA TYR A 57 -10.85 11.83 13.48
C TYR A 57 -11.98 10.81 13.70
N LYS A 58 -12.29 10.46 14.95
CA LYS A 58 -13.35 9.52 15.28
C LYS A 58 -14.70 10.04 14.81
N ARG A 59 -15.36 9.25 13.98
CA ARG A 59 -16.69 9.57 13.46
C ARG A 59 -17.72 9.44 14.59
N VAL A 60 -18.38 10.55 14.92
CA VAL A 60 -19.53 10.58 15.85
C VAL A 60 -20.84 10.41 15.08
N GLU A 61 -20.96 11.09 13.95
CA GLU A 61 -22.12 11.04 13.05
C GLU A 61 -21.64 10.79 11.62
N PHE A 62 -22.41 10.02 10.84
CA PHE A 62 -22.13 9.84 9.43
C PHE A 62 -22.41 11.12 8.65
N LYS A 63 -21.36 11.68 8.05
CA LYS A 63 -21.47 12.80 7.11
C LYS A 63 -21.36 12.22 5.70
N ALA A 64 -22.48 12.24 4.96
CA ALA A 64 -22.48 11.88 3.56
C ALA A 64 -21.57 12.82 2.77
N ASP A 65 -20.93 12.28 1.74
CA ASP A 65 -20.11 13.08 0.84
C ASP A 65 -21.00 14.05 0.03
N PRO A 66 -20.73 15.37 0.04
CA PRO A 66 -21.54 16.35 -0.68
C PRO A 66 -21.54 16.16 -2.21
N LEU A 67 -20.56 15.44 -2.75
CA LEU A 67 -20.50 15.10 -4.18
C LEU A 67 -21.30 13.84 -4.53
N ASN A 68 -21.95 13.22 -3.55
CA ASN A 68 -22.80 12.03 -3.70
C ASN A 68 -22.08 10.82 -4.30
N HIS A 69 -20.81 10.60 -3.95
CA HIS A 69 -20.14 9.35 -4.32
C HIS A 69 -20.84 8.16 -3.65
N ASN A 70 -21.15 7.13 -4.45
CA ASN A 70 -21.68 5.87 -3.95
C ASN A 70 -20.56 4.96 -3.42
N ILE A 71 -20.92 3.80 -2.86
CA ILE A 71 -19.96 2.84 -2.31
C ILE A 71 -19.03 2.21 -3.37
N HIS A 72 -19.39 2.25 -4.65
CA HIS A 72 -18.56 1.68 -5.70
C HIS A 72 -17.23 2.43 -5.83
N LEU A 73 -17.24 3.76 -5.69
CA LEU A 73 -16.01 4.55 -5.79
C LEU A 73 -14.96 4.18 -4.72
N PRO A 74 -15.25 4.21 -3.40
CA PRO A 74 -14.25 3.83 -2.39
C PRO A 74 -13.85 2.36 -2.49
N THR A 75 -14.74 1.44 -2.88
CA THR A 75 -14.37 0.04 -3.10
C THR A 75 -13.41 -0.11 -4.29
N PHE A 76 -13.67 0.60 -5.40
CA PHE A 76 -12.77 0.63 -6.54
C PHE A 76 -11.43 1.27 -6.17
N ALA A 77 -11.46 2.43 -5.49
CA ALA A 77 -10.26 3.11 -5.02
C ALA A 77 -9.42 2.21 -4.11
N GLN A 78 -10.06 1.46 -3.19
CA GLN A 78 -9.38 0.47 -2.37
C GLN A 78 -8.73 -0.61 -3.22
N HIS A 79 -9.49 -1.29 -4.08
CA HIS A 79 -8.96 -2.37 -4.93
C HIS A 79 -7.81 -1.91 -5.82
N PHE A 80 -8.00 -0.77 -6.50
CA PHE A 80 -7.02 -0.17 -7.41
C PHE A 80 -5.74 0.22 -6.68
N THR A 81 -5.84 0.96 -5.58
CA THR A 81 -4.65 1.45 -4.86
C THR A 81 -3.86 0.34 -4.18
N HIS A 82 -4.52 -0.75 -3.77
CA HIS A 82 -3.85 -1.89 -3.14
C HIS A 82 -3.00 -2.71 -4.12
N MET A 83 -2.97 -2.39 -5.42
CA MET A 83 -1.97 -2.97 -6.32
C MET A 83 -0.58 -2.33 -6.16
N PHE A 84 -0.48 -1.07 -5.69
CA PHE A 84 0.79 -0.35 -5.50
C PHE A 84 1.06 0.18 -4.09
N PHE A 85 0.07 0.26 -3.20
CA PHE A 85 0.29 0.50 -1.77
C PHE A 85 0.35 -0.82 -1.00
N LYS A 86 1.55 -1.39 -0.95
CA LYS A 86 1.82 -2.73 -0.41
C LYS A 86 2.97 -2.70 0.59
N THR A 87 2.73 -2.10 1.75
CA THR A 87 3.72 -1.97 2.81
C THR A 87 4.24 -3.33 3.27
N ASP A 88 5.56 -3.45 3.40
CA ASP A 88 6.18 -4.61 4.02
C ASP A 88 6.33 -4.39 5.53
N HIS A 89 5.27 -4.75 6.26
CA HIS A 89 5.22 -4.59 7.71
C HIS A 89 6.29 -5.40 8.47
N ARG A 90 6.94 -6.39 7.85
CA ARG A 90 8.03 -7.15 8.50
C ARG A 90 9.31 -6.35 8.57
N HIS A 91 9.58 -5.52 7.56
CA HIS A 91 10.78 -4.69 7.49
C HIS A 91 10.54 -3.25 7.98
N GLY A 92 9.31 -2.74 7.87
CA GLY A 92 8.93 -1.43 8.41
C GLY A 92 8.02 -0.63 7.47
N GLY A 93 7.43 0.44 8.00
CA GLY A 93 6.46 1.27 7.27
C GLY A 93 7.01 1.98 6.03
N GLN A 94 8.33 2.08 5.90
CA GLN A 94 9.03 2.66 4.76
C GLN A 94 9.23 1.69 3.58
N PHE A 95 9.00 0.39 3.80
CA PHE A 95 9.26 -0.65 2.82
C PHE A 95 7.99 -1.12 2.12
N GLN A 96 8.15 -1.66 0.91
CA GLN A 96 7.09 -2.13 0.04
C GLN A 96 7.56 -3.30 -0.83
N TRP A 97 6.65 -4.12 -1.33
CA TRP A 97 6.98 -5.30 -2.16
C TRP A 97 6.38 -5.31 -3.57
N GLY A 98 5.66 -4.25 -3.98
CA GLY A 98 5.03 -4.12 -5.29
C GLY A 98 5.94 -3.52 -6.38
N GLY A 99 5.37 -3.37 -7.59
CA GLY A 99 6.06 -2.88 -8.79
C GLY A 99 6.12 -1.35 -8.95
N HIS A 100 5.72 -0.56 -7.95
CA HIS A 100 5.64 0.92 -8.00
C HIS A 100 4.70 1.49 -9.07
N GLY A 101 3.61 0.80 -9.38
CA GLY A 101 2.64 1.32 -10.35
C GLY A 101 1.48 0.40 -10.65
N VAL A 102 0.85 0.63 -11.80
CA VAL A 102 -0.30 -0.14 -12.27
C VAL A 102 0.21 -1.41 -12.96
N ASP A 103 0.47 -2.45 -12.17
CA ASP A 103 1.00 -3.74 -12.62
C ASP A 103 -0.02 -4.89 -12.51
N ALA A 104 -1.24 -4.60 -12.03
CA ALA A 104 -2.29 -5.55 -11.75
C ALA A 104 -1.91 -6.71 -10.81
N SER A 105 -0.87 -6.55 -9.98
CA SER A 105 -0.37 -7.57 -9.05
C SER A 105 -1.37 -7.94 -7.94
N HIS A 106 -2.37 -7.11 -7.67
CA HIS A 106 -3.54 -7.46 -6.84
C HIS A 106 -4.45 -8.56 -7.46
N VAL A 107 -4.35 -8.80 -8.77
CA VAL A 107 -5.08 -9.86 -9.50
C VAL A 107 -4.14 -11.02 -9.84
N TYR A 108 -2.94 -10.71 -10.35
CA TYR A 108 -2.00 -11.72 -10.87
C TYR A 108 -0.97 -12.21 -9.84
N GLY A 109 -0.98 -11.66 -8.63
CA GLY A 109 -0.04 -12.03 -7.58
C GLY A 109 1.24 -11.20 -7.56
N LYS A 110 2.08 -11.45 -6.56
CA LYS A 110 3.27 -10.65 -6.26
C LYS A 110 4.47 -10.96 -7.15
N ASP A 111 4.57 -12.20 -7.62
CA ASP A 111 5.71 -12.73 -8.35
C ASP A 111 5.26 -13.83 -9.31
N LYS A 112 6.19 -14.31 -10.13
CA LYS A 112 5.89 -15.34 -11.14
C LYS A 112 5.42 -16.66 -10.56
N HIS A 113 5.88 -17.00 -9.35
CA HIS A 113 5.47 -18.23 -8.69
C HIS A 113 3.99 -18.15 -8.30
N VAL A 114 3.56 -17.07 -7.63
CA VAL A 114 2.16 -16.84 -7.28
C VAL A 114 1.28 -16.71 -8.53
N GLU A 115 1.76 -16.01 -9.56
CA GLU A 115 1.06 -15.93 -10.85
C GLU A 115 0.79 -17.32 -11.43
N ASN A 116 1.80 -18.20 -11.46
CA ASN A 116 1.65 -19.57 -11.94
C ASN A 116 0.68 -20.39 -11.07
N LEU A 117 0.66 -20.18 -9.76
CA LEU A 117 -0.33 -20.83 -8.88
C LEU A 117 -1.76 -20.39 -9.19
N LEU A 118 -1.97 -19.16 -9.66
CA LEU A 118 -3.29 -18.61 -10.00
C LEU A 118 -3.74 -18.98 -11.43
N ARG A 119 -2.83 -19.30 -12.35
CA ARG A 119 -3.15 -19.60 -13.75
C ARG A 119 -3.73 -21.00 -13.95
N SER A 120 -4.69 -21.11 -14.87
CA SER A 120 -5.24 -22.41 -15.31
C SER A 120 -4.35 -23.11 -16.35
N PHE A 121 -3.42 -22.36 -16.96
CA PHE A 121 -2.61 -22.76 -18.11
C PHE A 121 -3.40 -23.21 -19.35
N THR A 122 -4.71 -22.96 -19.38
CA THR A 122 -5.59 -23.33 -20.48
C THR A 122 -6.25 -22.08 -21.04
N GLY A 123 -6.13 -21.85 -22.35
CA GLY A 123 -6.76 -20.70 -23.03
C GLY A 123 -6.35 -19.32 -22.47
N GLY A 124 -5.19 -19.23 -21.80
CA GLY A 124 -4.71 -17.99 -21.18
C GLY A 124 -5.45 -17.56 -19.91
N ARG A 125 -6.29 -18.40 -19.30
CA ARG A 125 -7.18 -18.01 -18.18
C ARG A 125 -6.55 -18.17 -16.80
N LEU A 126 -7.09 -17.46 -15.82
CA LEU A 126 -6.90 -17.75 -14.39
C LEU A 126 -7.76 -18.96 -13.97
N LYS A 127 -7.40 -19.59 -12.86
CA LYS A 127 -8.25 -20.58 -12.18
C LYS A 127 -9.49 -19.87 -11.64
N SER A 128 -10.62 -20.57 -11.66
CA SER A 128 -11.91 -20.11 -11.16
C SER A 128 -12.74 -21.31 -10.68
N GLN A 129 -13.94 -21.04 -10.15
CA GLN A 129 -14.92 -22.05 -9.77
C GLN A 129 -16.34 -21.55 -10.04
N MET A 130 -17.26 -22.48 -10.28
CA MET A 130 -18.68 -22.17 -10.44
C MET A 130 -19.41 -22.31 -9.10
N ILE A 131 -20.12 -21.27 -8.67
CA ILE A 131 -20.97 -21.28 -7.48
C ILE A 131 -22.36 -20.81 -7.90
N LYS A 132 -23.36 -21.69 -7.77
CA LYS A 132 -24.76 -21.40 -8.15
C LYS A 132 -24.92 -20.87 -9.60
N GLY A 133 -24.08 -21.34 -10.52
CA GLY A 133 -24.14 -20.94 -11.94
C GLY A 133 -23.27 -19.74 -12.31
N GLU A 134 -22.61 -19.09 -11.36
CA GLU A 134 -21.74 -17.92 -11.59
C GLU A 134 -20.27 -18.25 -11.33
N GLU A 135 -19.35 -17.56 -12.01
CA GLU A 135 -17.90 -17.77 -11.91
C GLU A 135 -17.27 -16.91 -10.79
N TYR A 136 -16.48 -17.54 -9.91
CA TYR A 136 -15.80 -16.90 -8.78
C TYR A 136 -14.33 -17.29 -8.68
N PRO A 137 -13.50 -16.52 -7.95
CA PRO A 137 -12.13 -16.92 -7.62
C PRO A 137 -12.09 -18.28 -6.89
N PRO A 138 -11.03 -19.08 -7.09
CA PRO A 138 -10.92 -20.41 -6.48
C PRO A 138 -10.72 -20.28 -4.96
N TYR A 139 -11.21 -21.27 -4.22
CA TYR A 139 -10.88 -21.38 -2.79
C TYR A 139 -9.40 -21.67 -2.58
N HIS A 140 -8.86 -21.20 -1.46
CA HIS A 140 -7.55 -21.62 -1.01
C HIS A 140 -7.62 -23.08 -0.51
N LYS A 141 -7.20 -24.04 -1.35
CA LYS A 141 -7.03 -25.43 -0.92
C LYS A 141 -5.71 -25.52 -0.15
N LYS A 142 -5.75 -25.83 1.14
CA LYS A 142 -4.55 -26.27 1.85
C LYS A 142 -4.12 -27.60 1.23
N GLU A 143 -2.93 -27.67 0.66
CA GLU A 143 -2.31 -28.96 0.35
C GLU A 143 -2.12 -29.70 1.67
N LYS A 144 -2.58 -30.95 1.75
CA LYS A 144 -2.30 -31.81 2.90
C LYS A 144 -0.80 -32.07 2.88
N SER A 145 -0.10 -31.55 3.89
CA SER A 145 1.28 -31.93 4.20
C SER A 145 1.38 -33.41 4.57
#